data_AF-A0A8S3J988-F1
#
_entry.id   AF-A0A8S3J988-F1
#
_cell.length_a   1.000
_cell.length_b   1.000
_cell.length_c   1.000
_cell.angle_alpha   90.00
_cell.angle_beta   90.00
_cell.angle_gamma   90.00
#
_symmetry.space_group_name_H-M   'P 1'
#
loop_
_entity.id
_entity.type
_entity.pdbx_description
1 polymer ?
#
loop_
_entity_poly.entity_id
_entity_poly.type
_entity_poly.pdbx_seq_one_letter_code
_entity_poly.pdbx_strand_id
1 'polypeptide(L)'
;NKCISPVLVRNIIVDCVGGDDERNTYIYKIPFQDLCDGYTHSPSIVIDGQNETDETNCNLWPCNNLYTRCNYAWTCPNGIDEIDCNPLSKCYPDGHECVSPTSLEVICLPVHRTGNGVIDCLGSTDERQHCREQNPDNPILRYRCWNSTDCVPSNCHNSNQCPFEQIQSFWNQCQQDQNIARVIFSLLHDIMLGSGIHLNNKYFILDNSTRFTMYTSVTNQIQIDSASSTVDIDTNPSK
;
A
#
# COMPACT_ATOMS: atom_id res chain seq x y z
N ASN A 1 -19.98 29.09 3.15
CA ASN A 1 -19.47 28.06 4.07
C ASN A 1 -18.94 28.73 5.33
N LYS A 2 -19.49 28.38 6.50
CA LYS A 2 -18.97 28.81 7.81
C LYS A 2 -18.17 27.64 8.37
N CYS A 3 -16.91 27.87 8.73
CA CYS A 3 -16.09 26.89 9.44
C CYS A 3 -16.20 27.14 10.94
N ILE A 4 -16.10 26.08 11.75
CA ILE A 4 -16.06 26.16 13.21
C ILE A 4 -14.67 25.79 13.73
N SER A 5 -14.25 26.39 14.85
CA SER A 5 -12.97 26.08 15.49
C SER A 5 -12.97 24.65 16.06
N PRO A 6 -11.88 23.88 15.97
CA PRO A 6 -11.77 22.55 16.60
C PRO A 6 -12.02 22.56 18.11
N VAL A 7 -11.79 23.68 18.80
CA VAL A 7 -12.03 23.84 20.24
C VAL A 7 -13.53 23.82 20.58
N LEU A 8 -14.37 24.12 19.60
CA LEU A 8 -15.83 24.12 19.74
C LEU A 8 -16.44 22.77 19.37
N VAL A 9 -15.66 21.84 18.82
CA VAL A 9 -16.14 20.49 18.51
C VAL A 9 -16.09 19.65 19.77
N ARG A 10 -17.22 19.05 20.17
CA ARG A 10 -17.39 18.22 21.37
C ARG A 10 -17.16 18.99 22.68
N ASN A 11 -17.52 20.27 22.69
CA ASN A 11 -17.47 21.12 23.88
C ASN A 11 -18.77 21.03 24.71
N ILE A 12 -19.72 20.15 24.32
CA ILE A 12 -21.04 19.93 24.93
C ILE A 12 -22.04 21.04 24.56
N ILE A 13 -21.67 21.94 23.64
CA ILE A 13 -22.47 23.06 23.16
C ILE A 13 -22.74 22.83 21.67
N VAL A 14 -24.01 22.86 21.27
CA VAL A 14 -24.39 22.73 19.85
C VAL A 14 -24.19 24.08 19.15
N ASP A 15 -23.04 24.22 18.51
CA ASP A 15 -22.61 25.37 17.71
C ASP A 15 -22.96 25.21 16.21
N CYS A 16 -23.12 23.97 15.70
CA CYS A 16 -23.52 23.70 14.31
C CYS A 16 -25.02 23.37 14.17
N VAL A 17 -25.64 23.85 13.08
CA VAL A 17 -27.03 23.50 12.74
C VAL A 17 -27.10 21.99 12.48
N GLY A 18 -27.86 21.26 13.30
CA GLY A 18 -27.95 19.79 13.22
C GLY A 18 -27.12 19.04 14.26
N GLY A 19 -26.35 19.75 15.09
CA GLY A 19 -25.57 19.19 16.20
C GLY A 19 -24.41 18.29 15.76
N ASP A 20 -23.93 18.45 14.52
CA ASP A 20 -22.86 17.62 13.96
C ASP A 20 -21.53 17.78 14.71
N ASP A 21 -21.30 18.94 15.30
CA ASP A 21 -20.14 19.26 16.16
C ASP A 21 -20.14 18.50 17.49
N GLU A 22 -21.31 18.09 17.97
CA GLU A 22 -21.50 17.37 19.23
C GLU A 22 -21.82 15.88 19.05
N ARG A 23 -21.91 15.41 17.81
CA ARG A 23 -22.09 13.98 17.55
C ARG A 23 -20.84 13.23 18.00
N ASN A 24 -21.07 12.14 18.73
CA ASN A 24 -20.04 11.17 19.07
C ASN A 24 -19.70 10.32 17.83
N THR A 25 -19.13 10.94 16.80
CA THR A 25 -18.33 10.21 15.83
C THR A 25 -17.04 9.84 16.54
N TYR A 26 -16.82 8.55 16.80
CA TYR A 26 -15.50 8.05 17.15
C TYR A 26 -14.52 8.60 16.11
N ILE A 27 -13.58 9.43 16.55
CA ILE A 27 -12.53 9.96 15.68
C ILE A 27 -11.55 8.81 15.48
N TYR A 28 -11.84 7.97 14.49
CA TYR A 28 -10.86 7.01 14.00
C TYR A 28 -9.80 7.81 13.27
N LYS A 29 -8.60 7.77 13.84
CA LYS A 29 -7.39 8.35 13.26
C LYS A 29 -6.80 7.30 12.32
N ILE A 30 -6.88 7.56 11.02
CA ILE A 30 -6.35 6.65 10.00
C ILE A 30 -5.03 7.27 9.51
N PRO A 31 -3.87 6.64 9.77
CA PRO A 31 -2.61 7.01 9.16
C PRO A 31 -2.71 7.00 7.64
N PHE A 32 -2.02 7.91 6.94
CA PHE A 32 -2.01 7.87 5.46
C PHE A 32 -1.40 6.59 4.89
N GLN A 33 -0.61 5.87 5.68
CA GLN A 33 0.01 4.62 5.28
C GLN A 33 -0.99 3.45 5.29
N ASP A 34 -2.09 3.59 6.03
CA ASP A 34 -3.16 2.59 6.17
C ASP A 34 -4.26 2.81 5.12
N LEU A 35 -4.17 3.87 4.30
CA LEU A 35 -5.14 4.16 3.26
C LEU A 35 -4.85 3.34 2.02
N CYS A 36 -5.83 2.56 1.59
CA CYS A 36 -5.79 1.82 0.33
C CYS A 36 -4.57 0.91 0.23
N ASP A 37 -4.22 0.27 1.34
CA ASP A 37 -3.08 -0.64 1.43
C ASP A 37 -3.49 -2.13 1.28
N GLY A 38 -4.79 -2.37 1.09
CA GLY A 38 -5.41 -3.68 0.93
C GLY A 38 -5.99 -4.26 2.22
N TYR A 39 -5.91 -3.55 3.35
CA TYR A 39 -6.43 -4.01 4.63
C TYR A 39 -7.40 -3.00 5.24
N THR A 40 -8.53 -3.50 5.75
CA THR A 40 -9.50 -2.63 6.42
C THR A 40 -9.06 -2.36 7.86
N HIS A 41 -8.45 -1.20 8.09
CA HIS A 41 -8.04 -0.72 9.41
C HIS A 41 -9.13 0.07 10.12
N SER A 42 -10.11 0.57 9.37
CA SER A 42 -11.21 1.37 9.90
C SER A 42 -12.56 0.64 9.83
N PRO A 43 -13.43 0.81 10.84
CA PRO A 43 -14.79 0.31 10.73
C PRO A 43 -15.54 1.06 9.64
N SER A 44 -16.41 0.35 8.93
CA SER A 44 -17.23 0.96 7.89
C SER A 44 -18.16 2.03 8.44
N ILE A 45 -18.20 3.16 7.76
CA ILE A 45 -19.09 4.30 8.04
C ILE A 45 -19.98 4.58 6.84
N VAL A 46 -21.21 5.03 7.08
CA VAL A 46 -22.14 5.36 6.00
C VAL A 46 -21.96 6.82 5.59
N ILE A 47 -21.56 7.06 4.35
CA ILE A 47 -21.47 8.40 3.72
C ILE A 47 -22.31 8.36 2.45
N ASP A 48 -23.24 9.31 2.30
CA ASP A 48 -24.13 9.41 1.13
C ASP A 48 -24.88 8.09 0.78
N GLY A 49 -25.17 7.29 1.81
CA GLY A 49 -25.86 6.00 1.66
C GLY A 49 -24.96 4.83 1.23
N GLN A 50 -23.65 5.04 1.11
CA GLN A 50 -22.65 4.01 0.82
C GLN A 50 -21.82 3.68 2.06
N ASN A 51 -21.42 2.41 2.18
CA ASN A 51 -20.51 1.94 3.22
C ASN A 51 -19.07 2.23 2.80
N GLU A 52 -18.45 3.22 3.43
CA GLU A 52 -17.09 3.65 3.16
C GLU A 52 -16.13 3.10 4.21
N THR A 53 -14.91 2.77 3.79
CA THR A 53 -13.76 2.38 4.64
C THR A 53 -12.49 3.08 4.13
N ASP A 54 -11.37 2.89 4.82
CA ASP A 54 -10.02 3.25 4.36
C ASP A 54 -9.62 2.56 3.04
N GLU A 55 -10.36 1.53 2.62
CA GLU A 55 -10.14 0.74 1.40
C GLU A 55 -11.16 1.05 0.29
N THR A 56 -11.90 2.16 0.41
CA THR A 56 -12.85 2.62 -0.61
C THR A 56 -12.29 3.78 -1.42
N ASN A 57 -12.73 3.92 -2.67
CA ASN A 57 -12.30 4.99 -3.59
C ASN A 57 -10.77 5.04 -3.85
N CYS A 58 -10.08 3.91 -3.75
CA CYS A 58 -8.63 3.79 -3.95
C CYS A 58 -8.12 4.16 -5.34
N ASN A 59 -9.01 4.31 -6.33
CA ASN A 59 -8.65 4.88 -7.63
C ASN A 59 -8.13 6.33 -7.52
N LEU A 60 -8.46 7.05 -6.44
CA LEU A 60 -7.97 8.39 -6.15
C LEU A 60 -6.64 8.39 -5.39
N TRP A 61 -6.17 7.22 -4.92
CA TRP A 61 -4.97 7.04 -4.12
C TRP A 61 -4.02 6.05 -4.80
N PRO A 62 -3.05 6.53 -5.60
CA PRO A 62 -2.13 5.65 -6.31
C PRO A 62 -1.41 4.69 -5.35
N CYS A 63 -1.40 3.40 -5.67
CA CYS A 63 -0.76 2.38 -4.82
C CYS A 63 0.75 2.59 -4.63
N ASN A 64 1.42 3.27 -5.56
CA ASN A 64 2.83 3.67 -5.43
C ASN A 64 2.90 5.18 -5.13
N ASN A 65 3.04 5.50 -3.85
CA ASN A 65 3.05 6.87 -3.35
C ASN A 65 4.12 7.03 -2.25
N LEU A 66 4.22 8.22 -1.65
CA LEU A 66 5.23 8.52 -0.64
C LEU A 66 5.16 7.61 0.61
N TYR A 67 3.98 7.08 0.93
CA TYR A 67 3.71 6.28 2.13
C TYR A 67 3.88 4.78 1.90
N THR A 68 3.61 4.32 0.68
CA THR A 68 3.67 2.90 0.31
C THR A 68 5.00 2.52 -0.33
N ARG A 69 5.70 3.46 -0.96
CA ARG A 69 6.97 3.18 -1.64
C ARG A 69 8.05 2.70 -0.68
N CYS A 70 8.64 1.56 -1.01
CA CYS A 70 9.77 0.93 -0.30
C CYS A 70 9.48 0.70 1.20
N ASN A 71 8.26 0.28 1.52
CA ASN A 71 7.84 -0.07 2.87
C ASN A 71 7.93 -1.60 3.13
N TYR A 72 8.50 -2.36 2.19
CA TYR A 72 8.67 -3.82 2.17
C TYR A 72 7.40 -4.64 1.92
N ALA A 73 6.28 -3.98 1.65
CA ALA A 73 5.01 -4.64 1.43
C ALA A 73 4.37 -4.15 0.14
N TRP A 74 3.76 -5.10 -0.59
CA TRP A 74 3.26 -4.82 -1.93
C TRP A 74 1.88 -4.20 -1.84
N THR A 75 1.79 -2.89 -1.86
CA THR A 75 0.50 -2.20 -1.96
C THR A 75 0.00 -2.27 -3.39
N CYS A 76 0.90 -2.18 -4.37
CA CYS A 76 0.55 -2.40 -5.76
C CYS A 76 0.48 -3.90 -6.10
N PRO A 77 -0.51 -4.35 -6.90
CA PRO A 77 -0.63 -5.76 -7.29
C PRO A 77 0.62 -6.33 -7.97
N ASN A 78 1.36 -5.50 -8.72
CA ASN A 78 2.61 -5.87 -9.39
C ASN A 78 3.87 -5.53 -8.56
N GLY A 79 3.72 -5.03 -7.34
CA GLY A 79 4.84 -4.68 -6.47
C GLY A 79 5.67 -3.48 -6.93
N ILE A 80 5.19 -2.64 -7.87
CA ILE A 80 5.98 -1.50 -8.40
C ILE A 80 6.37 -0.47 -7.32
N ASP A 81 5.69 -0.46 -6.19
CA ASP A 81 6.03 0.32 -4.99
C ASP A 81 7.29 -0.19 -4.28
N GLU A 82 7.72 -1.43 -4.56
CA GLU A 82 8.85 -2.12 -3.91
C GLU A 82 10.04 -2.39 -4.85
N ILE A 83 10.12 -1.70 -5.98
CA ILE A 83 11.32 -1.69 -6.85
C ILE A 83 12.15 -0.42 -6.69
N ASP A 84 13.41 -0.44 -7.13
CA ASP A 84 14.33 0.71 -7.05
C ASP A 84 14.51 1.22 -5.59
N CYS A 85 14.42 0.31 -4.61
CA CYS A 85 14.49 0.63 -3.18
C CYS A 85 15.88 0.40 -2.57
N ASN A 86 16.61 -0.62 -3.04
CA ASN A 86 17.89 -1.00 -2.48
C ASN A 86 18.95 -1.17 -3.57
N PRO A 87 19.87 -0.20 -3.74
CA PRO A 87 20.96 -0.26 -4.71
C PRO A 87 21.95 -1.42 -4.50
N LEU A 88 21.92 -2.07 -3.33
CA LEU A 88 22.77 -3.23 -3.03
C LEU A 88 22.13 -4.57 -3.43
N SER A 89 20.84 -4.58 -3.78
CA SER A 89 20.17 -5.79 -4.26
C SER A 89 20.69 -6.18 -5.64
N LYS A 90 20.78 -7.49 -5.91
CA LYS A 90 21.14 -8.02 -7.23
C LYS A 90 20.07 -7.77 -8.29
N CYS A 91 18.85 -7.45 -7.87
CA CYS A 91 17.71 -7.22 -8.75
C CYS A 91 17.44 -5.72 -8.98
N TYR A 92 18.31 -4.86 -8.46
CA TYR A 92 18.26 -3.44 -8.73
C TYR A 92 18.56 -3.14 -10.21
N PRO A 93 17.84 -2.20 -10.87
CA PRO A 93 16.73 -1.38 -10.33
C PRO A 93 15.32 -1.96 -10.55
N ASP A 94 15.16 -2.93 -11.45
CA ASP A 94 13.92 -3.21 -12.18
C ASP A 94 13.30 -4.60 -11.92
N GLY A 95 13.77 -5.30 -10.89
CA GLY A 95 13.25 -6.61 -10.53
C GLY A 95 13.07 -6.83 -9.03
N HIS A 96 12.26 -7.83 -8.72
CA HIS A 96 12.05 -8.34 -7.37
C HIS A 96 12.95 -9.55 -7.10
N GLU A 97 13.50 -9.62 -5.89
CA GLU A 97 14.08 -10.85 -5.41
C GLU A 97 12.97 -11.89 -5.22
N CYS A 98 13.14 -13.01 -5.89
CA CYS A 98 12.18 -14.10 -5.95
C CYS A 98 12.93 -15.40 -5.71
N VAL A 99 12.35 -16.36 -4.99
CA VAL A 99 12.97 -17.68 -4.84
C VAL A 99 12.34 -18.62 -5.85
N SER A 100 13.18 -19.21 -6.69
CA SER A 100 12.74 -20.18 -7.68
C SER A 100 12.09 -21.39 -7.00
N PRO A 101 10.86 -21.76 -7.35
CA PRO A 101 10.17 -22.92 -6.78
C PRO A 101 10.82 -24.25 -7.18
N THR A 102 11.65 -24.26 -8.24
CA THR A 102 12.32 -25.46 -8.74
C THR A 102 13.76 -25.59 -8.22
N SER A 103 14.54 -24.51 -8.25
CA SER A 103 15.96 -24.55 -7.86
C SER A 103 16.23 -24.07 -6.43
N LEU A 104 15.25 -23.44 -5.76
CA LEU A 104 15.40 -22.77 -4.46
C LEU A 104 16.47 -21.67 -4.44
N GLU A 105 16.90 -21.21 -5.62
CA GLU A 105 17.85 -20.11 -5.76
C GLU A 105 17.11 -18.78 -5.88
N VAL A 106 17.77 -17.70 -5.45
CA VAL A 106 17.26 -16.34 -5.66
C VAL A 106 17.42 -15.96 -7.13
N ILE A 107 16.31 -15.64 -7.77
CA ILE A 107 16.21 -15.09 -9.12
C ILE A 107 15.69 -13.66 -9.06
N CYS A 108 15.96 -12.88 -10.09
CA CYS A 108 15.39 -11.55 -10.26
C CYS A 108 14.19 -11.64 -11.19
N LEU A 109 13.00 -11.46 -10.63
CA LEU A 109 11.75 -11.50 -11.38
C LEU A 109 11.41 -10.08 -11.86
N PRO A 110 11.27 -9.84 -13.16
CA PRO A 110 10.92 -8.51 -13.68
C PRO A 110 9.46 -8.16 -13.36
N VAL A 111 9.16 -6.87 -13.18
CA VAL A 111 7.83 -6.38 -12.76
C VAL A 111 6.67 -6.78 -13.68
N HIS A 112 6.91 -7.02 -14.96
CA HIS A 112 5.83 -7.47 -15.86
C HIS A 112 5.41 -8.93 -15.62
N ARG A 113 6.17 -9.67 -14.80
CA ARG A 113 5.87 -11.03 -14.39
C ARG A 113 5.27 -11.13 -12.99
N THR A 114 5.05 -10.00 -12.32
CA THR A 114 4.44 -9.97 -10.99
C THR A 114 2.99 -9.53 -11.10
N GLY A 115 2.12 -10.20 -10.36
CA GLY A 115 0.67 -9.97 -10.45
C GLY A 115 0.08 -10.33 -11.82
N ASN A 116 0.70 -11.25 -12.56
CA ASN A 116 0.24 -11.69 -13.89
C ASN A 116 -0.63 -12.97 -13.84
N GLY A 117 -0.87 -13.51 -12.65
CA GLY A 117 -1.63 -14.74 -12.41
C GLY A 117 -0.84 -16.04 -12.61
N VAL A 118 0.45 -15.98 -12.91
CA VAL A 118 1.35 -17.12 -13.09
C VAL A 118 2.33 -17.15 -11.92
N ILE A 119 2.36 -18.27 -11.20
CA ILE A 119 3.27 -18.44 -10.06
C ILE A 119 4.69 -18.68 -10.58
N ASP A 120 5.54 -17.68 -10.43
CA ASP A 120 6.97 -17.72 -10.76
C ASP A 120 7.85 -17.87 -9.51
N CYS A 121 7.35 -17.52 -8.32
CA CYS A 121 8.08 -17.60 -7.06
C CYS A 121 7.53 -18.65 -6.10
N LEU A 122 8.43 -19.20 -5.28
CA LEU A 122 8.07 -20.04 -4.14
C LEU A 122 7.13 -19.28 -3.18
N GLY A 123 6.08 -19.96 -2.73
CA GLY A 123 5.04 -19.36 -1.89
C GLY A 123 4.15 -18.35 -2.61
N SER A 124 4.28 -18.21 -3.94
CA SER A 124 3.52 -17.27 -4.75
C SER A 124 3.72 -15.81 -4.32
N THR A 125 4.95 -15.47 -3.88
CA THR A 125 5.30 -14.12 -3.41
C THR A 125 5.21 -13.04 -4.48
N ASP A 126 5.18 -13.44 -5.75
CA ASP A 126 4.94 -12.62 -6.94
C ASP A 126 3.45 -12.39 -7.23
N GLU A 127 2.56 -13.22 -6.68
CA GLU A 127 1.12 -13.21 -6.91
C GLU A 127 0.35 -13.06 -5.59
N ARG A 128 0.84 -12.17 -4.71
CA ARG A 128 0.32 -12.00 -3.32
C ARG A 128 -1.17 -11.68 -3.27
N GLN A 129 -1.65 -10.98 -4.28
CA GLN A 129 -3.03 -10.51 -4.35
C GLN A 129 -4.03 -11.66 -4.24
N HIS A 130 -3.72 -12.84 -4.79
CA HIS A 130 -4.56 -14.02 -4.71
C HIS A 130 -4.94 -14.37 -3.26
N CYS A 131 -3.95 -14.43 -2.36
CA CYS A 131 -4.21 -14.79 -0.97
C CYS A 131 -4.77 -13.65 -0.12
N ARG A 132 -4.45 -12.39 -0.48
CA ARG A 132 -5.05 -11.21 0.15
C ARG A 132 -6.55 -11.13 -0.12
N GLU A 133 -6.98 -11.31 -1.36
CA GLU A 133 -8.39 -11.24 -1.75
C GLU A 133 -9.21 -12.40 -1.16
N GLN A 134 -8.61 -13.60 -1.09
CA GLN A 134 -9.28 -14.75 -0.48
C GLN A 134 -9.38 -14.66 1.05
N ASN A 135 -8.42 -13.99 1.69
CA ASN A 135 -8.30 -13.92 3.15
C ASN A 135 -8.01 -12.48 3.61
N PRO A 136 -8.94 -11.52 3.38
CA PRO A 136 -8.72 -10.11 3.71
C PRO A 136 -8.55 -9.92 5.22
N ASP A 137 -9.38 -10.59 6.02
CA ASP A 137 -9.38 -10.47 7.48
C ASP A 137 -8.33 -11.36 8.19
N ASN A 138 -7.59 -12.18 7.44
CA ASN A 138 -6.61 -13.10 8.01
C ASN A 138 -5.24 -12.92 7.36
N PRO A 139 -4.44 -11.94 7.82
CA PRO A 139 -3.13 -11.64 7.27
C PRO A 139 -2.16 -12.80 7.35
N ILE A 140 -2.38 -13.81 8.19
CA ILE A 140 -1.46 -14.95 8.35
C ILE A 140 -1.47 -15.85 7.10
N LEU A 141 -2.60 -15.92 6.38
CA LEU A 141 -2.79 -16.78 5.21
C LEU A 141 -2.30 -16.10 3.93
N ARG A 142 -0.96 -16.01 3.76
CA ARG A 142 -0.33 -15.32 2.62
C ARG A 142 0.56 -16.21 1.77
N TYR A 143 0.84 -17.41 2.23
CA TYR A 143 1.63 -18.36 1.46
C TYR A 143 0.71 -19.23 0.63
N ARG A 144 0.97 -19.34 -0.67
CA ARG A 144 0.24 -20.25 -1.56
C ARG A 144 1.15 -21.37 -2.02
N CYS A 145 0.73 -22.60 -1.77
CA CYS A 145 1.51 -23.77 -2.16
C CYS A 145 1.62 -23.90 -3.69
N TRP A 146 2.73 -24.48 -4.15
CA TRP A 146 2.93 -24.79 -5.56
C TRP A 146 1.79 -25.67 -6.11
N ASN A 147 1.24 -25.29 -7.26
CA ASN A 147 0.13 -25.99 -7.93
C ASN A 147 -1.12 -26.20 -7.06
N SER A 148 -1.34 -25.32 -6.07
CA SER A 148 -2.56 -25.25 -5.27
C SER A 148 -3.24 -23.89 -5.44
N THR A 149 -4.52 -23.81 -5.10
CA THR A 149 -5.24 -22.54 -4.90
C THR A 149 -5.33 -22.14 -3.44
N ASP A 150 -4.94 -23.04 -2.53
CA ASP A 150 -5.10 -22.85 -1.10
C ASP A 150 -4.03 -21.92 -0.53
N CYS A 151 -4.49 -21.01 0.33
CA CYS A 151 -3.65 -20.10 1.10
C CYS A 151 -3.44 -20.67 2.50
N VAL A 152 -2.18 -20.73 2.92
CA VAL A 152 -1.74 -21.33 4.17
C VAL A 152 -0.90 -20.32 4.96
N PRO A 153 -0.73 -20.52 6.28
CA PRO A 153 0.17 -19.73 7.07
C PRO A 153 1.59 -19.69 6.48
N SER A 154 2.17 -18.49 6.38
CA SER A 154 3.56 -18.29 5.89
C SER A 154 4.64 -18.74 6.88
N ASN A 155 4.30 -19.59 7.85
CA ASN A 155 5.22 -20.05 8.88
C ASN A 155 5.81 -21.43 8.53
N CYS A 156 7.05 -21.68 8.98
CA CYS A 156 7.70 -22.98 8.83
C CYS A 156 7.01 -24.12 9.61
N HIS A 157 5.96 -23.86 10.39
CA HIS A 157 5.55 -24.76 11.47
C HIS A 157 4.65 -25.91 11.00
N ASN A 158 3.92 -25.76 9.89
CA ASN A 158 2.89 -26.71 9.47
C ASN A 158 3.29 -27.49 8.20
N SER A 159 4.12 -28.52 8.38
CA SER A 159 4.71 -29.35 7.31
C SER A 159 3.74 -30.06 6.36
N ASN A 160 2.44 -30.08 6.66
CA ASN A 160 1.45 -30.90 5.94
C ASN A 160 0.55 -30.08 5.02
N GLN A 161 0.73 -28.76 4.95
CA GLN A 161 -0.17 -27.88 4.24
C GLN A 161 0.15 -27.76 2.73
N CYS A 162 1.39 -28.04 2.32
CA CYS A 162 1.83 -27.99 0.92
C CYS A 162 2.38 -29.34 0.41
N PRO A 163 1.53 -30.32 0.08
CA PRO A 163 1.96 -31.66 -0.31
C PRO A 163 2.69 -31.73 -1.68
N PHE A 164 2.54 -30.71 -2.52
CA PHE A 164 3.05 -30.71 -3.91
C PHE A 164 4.37 -29.98 -4.12
N GLU A 165 4.98 -29.41 -3.08
CA GLU A 165 6.20 -28.63 -3.26
C GLU A 165 7.42 -29.48 -3.61
N GLN A 166 7.33 -30.82 -3.62
CA GLN A 166 8.46 -31.75 -3.88
C GLN A 166 9.69 -31.54 -2.98
N ILE A 167 9.63 -30.58 -2.06
CA ILE A 167 10.63 -30.31 -1.05
C ILE A 167 10.43 -31.36 0.04
N GLN A 168 11.23 -32.43 -0.03
CA GLN A 168 11.10 -33.65 0.77
C GLN A 168 11.16 -33.42 2.30
N SER A 169 11.44 -32.20 2.76
CA SER A 169 11.17 -31.75 4.11
C SER A 169 11.16 -30.21 4.19
N PHE A 170 10.09 -29.58 3.70
CA PHE A 170 9.94 -28.11 3.76
C PHE A 170 10.24 -27.59 5.17
N TRP A 171 9.85 -28.33 6.21
CA TRP A 171 10.13 -27.99 7.62
C TRP A 171 11.63 -27.86 7.96
N ASN A 172 12.45 -28.85 7.61
CA ASN A 172 13.89 -28.84 7.92
C ASN A 172 14.64 -27.82 7.07
N GLN A 173 14.23 -27.66 5.80
CA GLN A 173 14.83 -26.66 4.91
C GLN A 173 14.40 -25.24 5.28
N CYS A 174 13.18 -25.01 5.72
CA CYS A 174 12.69 -23.68 6.11
C CYS A 174 13.45 -23.08 7.30
N GLN A 175 14.00 -23.93 8.18
CA GLN A 175 14.85 -23.49 9.29
C GLN A 175 16.34 -23.34 8.95
N GLN A 176 16.80 -23.91 7.83
CA GLN A 176 18.23 -23.99 7.48
C GLN A 176 18.59 -23.23 6.19
N ASP A 177 17.62 -23.01 5.31
CA ASP A 177 17.79 -22.38 4.01
C ASP A 177 17.50 -20.87 4.10
N GLN A 178 18.52 -20.07 3.79
CA GLN A 178 18.42 -18.61 3.84
C GLN A 178 17.44 -18.05 2.79
N ASN A 179 17.23 -18.74 1.68
CA ASN A 179 16.31 -18.30 0.63
C ASN A 179 14.86 -18.55 1.05
N ILE A 180 14.55 -19.69 1.67
CA ILE A 180 13.21 -19.91 2.25
C ILE A 180 12.93 -18.89 3.36
N ALA A 181 13.92 -18.58 4.20
CA ALA A 181 13.78 -17.52 5.19
C ALA A 181 13.47 -16.14 4.56
N ARG A 182 14.01 -15.82 3.37
CA ARG A 182 13.66 -14.59 2.62
C ARG A 182 12.20 -14.57 2.19
N VAL A 183 11.66 -15.70 1.71
CA VAL A 183 10.23 -15.81 1.35
C VAL A 183 9.36 -15.48 2.55
N ILE A 184 9.63 -16.11 3.69
CA ILE A 184 8.86 -15.87 4.93
C ILE A 184 8.99 -14.42 5.37
N PHE A 185 10.21 -13.88 5.40
CA PHE A 185 10.44 -12.49 5.76
C PHE A 185 9.63 -11.55 4.86
N SER A 186 9.60 -11.80 3.54
CA SER A 186 8.83 -10.98 2.60
C SER A 186 7.32 -11.04 2.85
N LEU A 187 6.77 -12.21 3.18
CA LEU A 187 5.36 -12.38 3.54
C LEU A 187 5.02 -11.84 4.94
N LEU A 188 6.00 -11.79 5.86
CA LEU A 188 5.81 -11.21 7.19
C LEU A 188 5.57 -9.69 7.14
N HIS A 189 6.17 -8.97 6.19
CA HIS A 189 5.89 -7.53 6.02
C HIS A 189 4.44 -7.28 5.60
N ASP A 190 3.91 -8.17 4.76
CA ASP A 190 2.50 -8.14 4.39
C ASP A 190 1.58 -8.41 5.60
N ILE A 191 1.96 -9.35 6.47
CA ILE A 191 1.25 -9.61 7.73
C ILE A 191 1.27 -8.39 8.67
N MET A 192 2.42 -7.71 8.74
CA MET A 192 2.60 -6.53 9.57
C MET A 192 1.72 -5.37 9.10
N LEU A 193 1.61 -5.15 7.78
CA LEU A 193 0.68 -4.15 7.23
C LEU A 193 -0.74 -4.38 7.72
N GLY A 194 -1.30 -5.58 7.55
CA GLY A 194 -2.67 -5.87 8.00
C GLY A 194 -2.89 -5.81 9.51
N SER A 195 -1.82 -5.65 10.29
CA SER A 195 -1.87 -5.42 11.74
C SER A 195 -1.67 -3.95 12.12
N GLY A 196 -1.58 -3.04 11.14
CA GLY A 196 -1.25 -1.61 11.31
C GLY A 196 0.18 -1.35 11.79
N ILE A 197 1.11 -2.29 11.55
CA ILE A 197 2.51 -2.17 11.98
C ILE A 197 3.38 -1.74 10.79
N HIS A 198 3.92 -0.53 10.86
CA HIS A 198 4.78 0.06 9.82
C HIS A 198 6.24 0.14 10.26
N LEU A 199 7.17 -0.41 9.46
CA LEU A 199 8.59 -0.42 9.79
C LEU A 199 9.32 0.89 9.44
N ASN A 200 8.78 1.67 8.49
CA ASN A 200 9.32 2.96 8.08
C ASN A 200 8.40 4.09 8.59
N ASN A 201 8.70 4.61 9.79
CA ASN A 201 7.91 5.67 10.42
C ASN A 201 7.80 6.93 9.56
N LYS A 202 6.62 7.24 9.00
CA LYS A 202 6.25 8.59 8.55
C LYS A 202 4.77 8.91 8.83
N TYR A 203 4.52 9.34 10.06
CA TYR A 203 3.19 9.67 10.57
C TYR A 203 2.69 11.02 10.05
N PHE A 204 1.83 10.98 9.06
CA PHE A 204 0.76 11.95 8.92
C PHE A 204 -0.56 11.18 9.16
N ILE A 205 -1.51 11.80 9.85
CA ILE A 205 -2.75 11.15 10.26
C ILE A 205 -3.92 11.96 9.71
N LEU A 206 -4.89 11.28 9.09
CA LEU A 206 -6.22 11.86 8.86
C LEU A 206 -6.94 11.90 10.22
N ASP A 207 -6.98 13.09 10.80
CA ASP A 207 -7.87 13.35 11.93
C ASP A 207 -9.22 13.82 11.36
N ASN A 208 -10.28 13.02 11.54
CA ASN A 208 -11.62 13.39 11.07
C ASN A 208 -12.20 14.64 11.76
N SER A 209 -11.53 15.20 12.80
CA SER A 209 -11.81 16.57 13.27
C SER A 209 -11.50 17.64 12.21
N THR A 210 -10.74 17.31 11.17
CA THR A 210 -10.33 18.23 10.09
C THR A 210 -11.24 18.22 8.86
N ARG A 211 -12.43 17.61 8.91
CA ARG A 211 -13.50 17.87 7.91
C ARG A 211 -13.85 19.37 7.79
N PHE A 212 -13.29 20.24 8.63
CA PHE A 212 -13.38 21.69 8.52
C PHE A 212 -12.15 22.47 8.04
N THR A 213 -11.03 21.83 7.68
CA THR A 213 -9.87 22.57 7.14
C THR A 213 -9.05 21.73 6.16
N MET A 214 -9.44 21.79 4.88
CA MET A 214 -8.47 21.64 3.80
C MET A 214 -8.76 22.69 2.72
N TYR A 215 -8.36 23.93 3.00
CA TYR A 215 -8.00 24.90 1.98
C TYR A 215 -6.82 25.72 2.48
N THR A 216 -5.90 26.00 1.55
CA THR A 216 -4.57 26.63 1.68
C THR A 216 -3.46 25.61 1.94
N SER A 217 -2.45 25.42 1.09
CA SER A 217 -1.87 26.29 0.06
C SER A 217 -1.12 25.47 -1.01
N VAL A 218 -1.58 25.51 -2.26
CA VAL A 218 -0.70 25.38 -3.43
C VAL A 218 -1.06 26.53 -4.37
N THR A 219 -0.62 27.73 -4.00
CA THR A 219 -0.42 28.82 -4.95
C THR A 219 1.03 29.23 -4.85
N ASN A 220 1.72 29.01 -5.96
CA ASN A 220 2.99 29.60 -6.42
C ASN A 220 4.18 28.63 -6.45
N GLN A 221 4.25 27.83 -7.52
CA GLN A 221 5.45 27.85 -8.37
C GLN A 221 5.14 27.21 -9.75
N ILE A 222 4.37 27.92 -10.58
CA ILE A 222 4.50 27.82 -12.05
C ILE A 222 4.59 29.25 -12.57
N GLN A 223 5.80 29.80 -12.58
CA GLN A 223 6.20 30.73 -13.63
C GLN A 223 7.43 30.10 -14.27
N ILE A 224 7.18 29.27 -15.28
CA ILE A 224 8.16 28.99 -16.32
C ILE A 224 7.68 29.76 -17.54
N ASP A 225 8.43 30.81 -17.83
CA ASP A 225 8.78 31.30 -19.15
C ASP A 225 7.69 31.31 -20.22
N SER A 226 7.05 32.48 -20.34
CA SER A 226 6.51 32.94 -21.61
C SER A 226 6.91 34.41 -21.84
N ALA A 227 8.20 34.63 -22.07
CA ALA A 227 8.70 35.81 -22.77
C ALA A 227 9.34 35.33 -24.08
N SER A 228 8.49 34.94 -25.03
CA SER A 228 8.90 34.73 -26.41
C SER A 228 9.17 36.10 -27.03
N SER A 229 10.42 36.32 -27.43
CA SER A 229 10.83 37.03 -28.64
C SER A 229 10.07 38.32 -28.99
N THR A 230 10.60 39.47 -28.56
CA THR A 230 10.38 40.73 -29.27
C THR A 230 11.02 40.62 -30.66
N VAL A 231 10.16 40.48 -31.68
CA VAL A 231 10.50 40.68 -33.09
C VAL A 231 10.23 42.15 -33.40
N ASP A 232 11.28 42.85 -33.87
CA ASP A 232 11.21 44.17 -34.47
C ASP A 232 10.24 44.18 -35.66
N ILE A 233 9.24 45.07 -35.65
CA ILE A 233 8.61 45.58 -36.86
C ILE A 233 8.37 47.08 -36.71
N ASP A 234 9.22 47.81 -37.41
CA ASP A 234 9.08 49.20 -37.85
C ASP A 234 7.72 49.41 -38.54
N THR A 235 6.92 50.40 -38.14
CA THR A 235 6.06 51.17 -39.06
C THR A 235 5.57 52.48 -38.44
N ASN A 236 5.99 53.56 -39.09
CA ASN A 236 5.60 54.95 -38.97
C ASN A 236 4.06 55.16 -38.99
N PRO A 237 3.55 56.26 -38.38
CA PRO A 237 2.76 57.15 -39.22
C PRO A 237 3.00 58.65 -38.95
N SER A 238 3.30 59.33 -40.06
CA SER A 238 2.82 60.66 -40.48
C SER A 238 2.35 61.67 -39.41
N LYS A 239 3.20 62.67 -39.18
CA LYS A 239 2.92 64.07 -39.56
C LYS A 239 4.21 64.81 -39.84
#